data_AF-A0A086J1Q1-F1
#
_entry.id   AF-A0A086J1Q1-F1
#
_cell.length_a   1.000
_cell.length_b   1.000
_cell.length_c   1.000
_cell.angle_alpha   90.00
_cell.angle_beta   90.00
_cell.angle_gamma   90.00
#
_symmetry.space_group_name_H-M   'P 1'
#
loop_
_entity.id
_entity.type
_entity.pdbx_description
1 polymer ?
#
loop_
_entity_poly.entity_id
_entity_poly.type
_entity_poly.pdbx_seq_one_letter_code
_entity_poly.pdbx_strand_id
1 'polypeptide(L)'
;MYTHAPIEYEINQIELAEVANEIITRIKYEIKRNTLLPDTIAHNIQVDLDRFIQCIIVPKYISHSISDVQLNEDVMHKLKNIIQFNMERGNIYHIIQQEINNPEINNQKKVEDALYACIYTAIQNVEGVRLIGRSVYTYMGMLRWATVILMVCMLVTKVVQIRSSLEYIR
;
A
#
# COMPACT_ATOMS: atom_id res chain seq x y z
N MET A 1 6.93 14.10 -35.42
CA MET A 1 6.58 14.31 -34.00
C MET A 1 6.61 12.95 -33.33
N TYR A 2 7.57 12.68 -32.45
CA TYR A 2 7.53 11.49 -31.60
C TYR A 2 6.43 11.73 -30.57
N THR A 3 5.30 11.06 -30.71
CA THR A 3 4.30 10.95 -29.64
C THR A 3 4.95 10.15 -28.53
N HIS A 4 5.38 10.82 -27.47
CA HIS A 4 5.83 10.15 -26.25
C HIS A 4 4.70 9.24 -25.78
N ALA A 5 4.97 7.94 -25.68
CA ALA A 5 4.02 7.00 -25.11
C ALA A 5 3.72 7.45 -23.67
N PRO A 6 2.45 7.42 -23.22
CA PRO A 6 2.10 7.88 -21.88
C PRO A 6 2.84 7.07 -20.81
N ILE A 7 3.25 7.72 -19.74
CA ILE A 7 3.89 7.05 -18.60
C ILE A 7 2.87 6.14 -17.94
N GLU A 8 3.33 4.94 -17.67
CA GLU A 8 2.51 3.81 -17.28
C GLU A 8 2.71 3.52 -15.80
N TYR A 9 1.63 3.66 -15.01
CA TYR A 9 1.65 3.36 -13.59
C TYR A 9 0.86 2.11 -13.25
N GLU A 10 1.38 1.37 -12.28
CA GLU A 10 0.71 0.24 -11.64
C GLU A 10 0.57 0.52 -10.14
N ILE A 11 -0.57 0.11 -9.56
CA ILE A 11 -0.79 0.17 -8.11
C ILE A 11 -0.37 -1.16 -7.50
N ASN A 12 0.59 -1.14 -6.58
CA ASN A 12 0.97 -2.29 -5.79
C ASN A 12 -0.11 -2.57 -4.72
N GLN A 13 -0.90 -3.61 -4.93
CA GLN A 13 -2.03 -3.93 -4.03
C GLN A 13 -1.57 -4.36 -2.63
N ILE A 14 -0.40 -4.98 -2.50
CA ILE A 14 0.13 -5.45 -1.22
C ILE A 14 0.51 -4.24 -0.37
N GLU A 15 1.31 -3.33 -0.94
CA GLU A 15 1.72 -2.09 -0.27
C GLU A 15 0.51 -1.20 0.06
N LEU A 16 -0.48 -1.14 -0.84
CA LEU A 16 -1.74 -0.43 -0.57
C LEU A 16 -2.44 -0.98 0.69
N ALA A 17 -2.53 -2.30 0.82
CA ALA A 17 -3.16 -2.95 1.98
C ALA A 17 -2.32 -2.79 3.26
N GLU A 18 -1.00 -2.85 3.15
CA GLU A 18 -0.06 -2.65 4.27
C GLU A 18 -0.12 -1.21 4.79
N VAL A 19 -0.09 -0.21 3.91
CA VAL A 19 -0.26 1.19 4.27
C VAL A 19 -1.63 1.44 4.89
N ALA A 20 -2.70 0.88 4.33
CA ALA A 20 -4.04 1.01 4.91
C ALA A 20 -4.10 0.44 6.34
N ASN A 21 -3.40 -0.68 6.58
CA ASN A 21 -3.26 -1.29 7.90
C ASN A 21 -2.44 -0.41 8.86
N GLU A 22 -1.38 0.22 8.38
CA GLU A 22 -0.55 1.13 9.19
C GLU A 22 -1.34 2.37 9.61
N ILE A 23 -2.08 2.99 8.68
CA ILE A 23 -2.96 4.13 8.95
C ILE A 23 -4.02 3.76 10.00
N ILE A 24 -4.75 2.66 9.83
CA ILE A 24 -5.80 2.29 10.79
C ILE A 24 -5.21 1.94 12.17
N THR A 25 -4.04 1.31 12.21
CA THR A 25 -3.33 1.04 13.47
C THR A 25 -2.93 2.33 14.16
N ARG A 26 -2.46 3.33 13.41
CA ARG A 26 -2.09 4.64 13.95
C ARG A 26 -3.29 5.40 14.48
N ILE A 27 -4.42 5.39 13.76
CA ILE A 27 -5.70 5.96 14.23
C ILE A 27 -6.07 5.33 15.58
N LYS A 28 -6.08 3.99 15.67
CA LYS A 28 -6.41 3.27 16.90
C LYS A 28 -5.45 3.57 18.04
N TYR A 29 -4.16 3.73 17.73
CA TYR A 29 -3.14 4.12 18.70
C TYR A 29 -3.38 5.53 19.26
N GLU A 30 -3.66 6.51 18.41
CA GLU A 30 -3.93 7.89 18.84
C GLU A 30 -5.23 8.00 19.66
N ILE A 31 -6.29 7.26 19.30
CA ILE A 31 -7.52 7.16 20.09
C ILE A 31 -7.21 6.59 21.48
N LYS A 32 -6.43 5.50 21.57
CA LYS A 32 -6.01 4.91 22.86
C LYS A 32 -5.16 5.86 23.72
N ARG A 33 -4.45 6.81 23.11
CA ARG A 33 -3.69 7.85 23.81
C ARG A 33 -4.54 9.03 24.29
N ASN A 34 -5.88 8.95 24.17
CA ASN A 34 -6.82 10.03 24.47
C ASN A 34 -6.70 11.26 23.54
N THR A 35 -6.10 11.10 22.35
CA THR A 35 -6.21 12.11 21.29
C THR A 35 -7.59 11.97 20.66
N LEU A 36 -8.59 12.71 21.13
CA LEU A 36 -9.99 12.57 20.66
C LEU A 36 -10.38 13.52 19.53
N LEU A 37 -9.49 14.42 19.12
CA LEU A 37 -9.76 15.37 18.03
C LEU A 37 -9.39 14.75 16.68
N PRO A 38 -10.36 14.53 15.77
CA PRO A 38 -10.11 13.96 14.46
C PRO A 38 -9.02 14.73 13.68
N ASP A 39 -9.02 16.06 13.79
CA ASP A 39 -8.05 16.93 13.12
C ASP A 39 -6.61 16.66 13.56
N THR A 40 -6.39 16.41 14.87
CA THR A 40 -5.06 16.09 15.40
C THR A 40 -4.59 14.71 14.94
N ILE A 41 -5.49 13.72 14.89
CA ILE A 41 -5.18 12.38 14.38
C ILE A 41 -4.83 12.47 12.88
N ALA A 42 -5.63 13.19 12.10
CA ALA A 42 -5.40 13.37 10.67
C ALA A 42 -4.04 14.02 10.38
N HIS A 43 -3.71 15.08 11.12
CA HIS A 43 -2.43 15.78 10.99
C HIS A 43 -1.24 14.87 11.31
N ASN A 44 -1.32 14.07 12.39
CA ASN A 44 -0.25 13.18 12.80
C ASN A 44 0.02 12.06 11.76
N ILE A 45 -1.01 11.59 11.06
CA ILE A 45 -0.87 10.56 10.02
C ILE A 45 -0.34 11.17 8.71
N GLN A 46 -0.65 12.44 8.43
CA GLN A 46 -0.19 13.16 7.24
C GLN A 46 1.33 13.24 7.12
N VAL A 47 2.04 13.25 8.25
CA VAL A 47 3.51 13.36 8.28
C VAL A 47 4.20 12.16 7.61
N ASP A 48 3.59 10.98 7.65
CA ASP A 48 4.19 9.74 7.13
C ASP A 48 3.72 9.40 5.69
N LEU A 49 2.77 10.17 5.15
CA LEU A 49 2.09 9.89 3.88
C LEU A 49 3.00 9.98 2.64
N ASP A 50 4.00 10.85 2.69
CA ASP A 50 5.00 10.99 1.62
C ASP A 50 5.78 9.69 1.38
N ARG A 51 6.08 8.96 2.47
CA ARG A 51 6.74 7.66 2.39
C ARG A 51 5.80 6.60 1.84
N PHE A 52 4.53 6.62 2.26
CA PHE A 52 3.54 5.63 1.85
C PHE A 52 3.20 5.69 0.36
N ILE A 53 3.05 6.90 -0.17
CA ILE A 53 2.69 7.11 -1.57
C ILE A 53 3.74 6.52 -2.54
N GLN A 54 5.02 6.69 -2.21
CA GLN A 54 6.14 6.19 -3.03
C GLN A 54 6.18 4.66 -3.08
N CYS A 55 5.70 3.96 -2.05
CA CYS A 55 5.64 2.51 -1.99
C CYS A 55 4.46 1.93 -2.79
N ILE A 56 3.33 2.65 -2.86
CA ILE A 56 2.09 2.13 -3.44
C ILE A 56 2.09 2.22 -4.98
N ILE A 57 2.70 3.27 -5.54
CA ILE A 57 2.66 3.54 -6.98
C ILE A 57 4.01 3.20 -7.60
N VAL A 58 4.01 2.27 -8.55
CA VAL A 58 5.21 1.86 -9.26
C VAL A 58 5.11 2.31 -10.72
N PRO A 59 5.99 3.20 -11.19
CA PRO A 59 6.09 3.49 -12.60
C PRO A 59 6.73 2.30 -13.31
N LYS A 60 6.10 1.81 -14.38
CA LYS A 60 6.56 0.62 -15.12
C LYS A 60 7.79 0.91 -15.97
N TYR A 61 7.86 2.12 -16.53
CA TYR A 61 8.98 2.60 -17.32
C TYR A 61 9.05 4.12 -17.20
N ILE A 62 10.11 4.63 -16.56
CA ILE A 62 10.52 6.03 -16.66
C ILE A 62 11.70 6.01 -17.62
N SER A 63 11.55 6.53 -18.83
CA SER A 63 12.77 6.87 -19.57
C SER A 63 13.43 7.99 -18.76
N HIS A 64 14.72 7.96 -18.49
CA HIS A 64 15.39 9.02 -17.71
C HIS A 64 15.41 10.41 -18.42
N SER A 65 14.46 10.67 -19.31
CA SER A 65 14.21 11.96 -19.91
C SER A 65 13.68 12.95 -18.87
N ILE A 66 14.02 14.23 -19.05
CA ILE A 66 13.60 15.31 -18.15
C ILE A 66 12.06 15.40 -18.08
N SER A 67 11.35 15.11 -19.18
CA SER A 67 9.88 15.11 -19.20
C SER A 67 9.27 14.05 -18.30
N ASP A 68 9.88 12.86 -18.23
CA ASP A 68 9.31 11.78 -17.44
C ASP A 68 9.54 11.98 -15.93
N VAL A 69 10.65 12.63 -15.56
CA VAL A 69 10.89 13.06 -14.19
C VAL A 69 9.86 14.12 -13.77
N GLN A 70 9.61 15.13 -14.61
CA GLN A 70 8.62 16.18 -14.34
C GLN A 70 7.20 15.62 -14.22
N LEU A 71 6.80 14.72 -15.12
CA LEU A 71 5.49 14.07 -15.05
C LEU A 71 5.33 13.25 -13.77
N ASN A 72 6.39 12.57 -13.31
CA ASN A 72 6.36 11.85 -12.05
C ASN A 72 6.23 12.80 -10.84
N GLU A 73 6.95 13.92 -10.83
CA GLU A 73 6.81 14.95 -9.80
C GLU A 73 5.38 15.52 -9.75
N ASP A 74 4.77 15.76 -10.92
CA ASP A 74 3.39 16.26 -11.03
C ASP A 74 2.37 15.25 -10.48
N VAL A 75 2.52 13.96 -10.80
CA VAL A 75 1.68 12.89 -10.24
C VAL A 75 1.82 12.84 -8.72
N MET A 76 3.05 12.87 -8.21
CA MET A 76 3.30 12.85 -6.76
C MET A 76 2.70 14.07 -6.07
N HIS A 77 2.85 15.27 -6.65
CA HIS A 77 2.29 16.50 -6.10
C HIS A 77 0.76 16.48 -6.07
N LYS A 78 0.10 16.07 -7.17
CA LYS A 78 -1.37 15.94 -7.19
C LYS A 78 -1.87 14.91 -6.19
N LEU A 79 -1.16 13.79 -6.06
CA LEU A 79 -1.53 12.75 -5.13
C LEU A 79 -1.43 13.20 -3.67
N LYS A 80 -0.38 13.92 -3.30
CA LYS A 80 -0.24 14.52 -1.96
C LYS A 80 -1.43 15.43 -1.65
N ASN A 81 -1.79 16.31 -2.59
CA ASN A 81 -2.91 17.24 -2.38
C ASN A 81 -4.25 16.51 -2.22
N ILE A 82 -4.52 15.48 -3.01
CA ILE A 82 -5.77 14.71 -2.93
C ILE A 82 -5.86 13.90 -1.64
N ILE A 83 -4.75 13.30 -1.21
CA ILE A 83 -4.73 12.55 0.04
C ILE A 83 -4.84 13.50 1.23
N GLN A 84 -4.12 14.62 1.24
CA GLN A 84 -4.28 15.66 2.26
C GLN A 84 -5.75 16.10 2.38
N PHE A 85 -6.40 16.40 1.27
CA PHE A 85 -7.82 16.71 1.26
C PHE A 85 -8.67 15.58 1.86
N ASN A 86 -8.37 14.31 1.53
CA ASN A 86 -9.09 13.16 2.07
C ASN A 86 -8.88 12.96 3.58
N MET A 87 -7.71 13.32 4.10
CA MET A 87 -7.34 13.27 5.51
C MET A 87 -8.00 14.38 6.33
N GLU A 88 -8.11 15.59 5.75
CA GLU A 88 -8.69 16.75 6.45
C GLU A 88 -10.22 16.78 6.38
N ARG A 89 -10.80 16.39 5.24
CA ARG A 89 -12.23 16.61 4.96
C ARG A 89 -12.92 15.51 4.13
N GLY A 90 -12.20 14.46 3.74
CA GLY A 90 -12.75 13.42 2.88
C GLY A 90 -12.93 12.08 3.58
N ASN A 91 -12.76 11.00 2.81
CA ASN A 91 -13.15 9.67 3.27
C ASN A 91 -12.32 9.18 4.46
N ILE A 92 -11.02 9.52 4.51
CA ILE A 92 -10.17 9.08 5.62
C ILE A 92 -10.53 9.84 6.90
N TYR A 93 -10.85 11.14 6.81
CA TYR A 93 -11.38 11.92 7.93
C TYR A 93 -12.65 11.28 8.52
N HIS A 94 -13.60 10.90 7.68
CA HIS A 94 -14.82 10.22 8.13
C HIS A 94 -14.55 8.86 8.77
N ILE A 95 -13.54 8.12 8.30
CA ILE A 95 -13.12 6.87 8.94
C ILE A 95 -12.55 7.15 10.33
N ILE A 96 -11.73 8.19 10.51
CA ILE A 96 -11.21 8.61 11.82
C ILE A 96 -12.38 8.89 12.78
N GLN A 97 -13.39 9.64 12.33
CA GLN A 97 -14.60 9.90 13.13
C GLN A 97 -15.36 8.62 13.49
N GLN A 98 -15.48 7.66 12.55
CA GLN A 98 -16.13 6.38 12.82
C GLN A 98 -15.36 5.56 13.87
N GLU A 99 -14.03 5.53 13.79
CA GLU A 99 -13.18 4.84 14.77
C GLU A 99 -13.24 5.47 16.16
N ILE A 100 -13.32 6.81 16.25
CA ILE A 100 -13.51 7.50 17.54
C ILE A 100 -14.85 7.10 18.17
N ASN A 101 -15.92 7.04 17.38
CA ASN A 101 -17.26 6.73 17.88
C ASN A 101 -17.45 5.22 18.14
N ASN A 102 -16.78 4.35 17.39
CA ASN A 102 -16.87 2.91 17.51
C ASN A 102 -15.56 2.20 17.10
N PRO A 103 -14.62 1.99 18.05
CA PRO A 103 -13.30 1.43 17.78
C PRO A 103 -13.28 -0.08 17.48
N GLU A 104 -14.41 -0.77 17.66
CA GLU A 104 -14.54 -2.20 17.37
C GLU A 104 -14.75 -2.48 15.87
N ILE A 105 -15.08 -1.46 15.09
CA ILE A 105 -15.26 -1.61 13.64
C ILE A 105 -13.90 -1.88 12.98
N ASN A 106 -13.90 -2.79 12.00
CA ASN A 106 -12.77 -2.96 11.10
C ASN A 106 -12.95 -2.04 9.88
N ASN A 107 -12.37 -0.85 9.93
CA ASN A 107 -12.39 0.09 8.80
C ASN A 107 -11.17 -0.03 7.87
N GLN A 108 -10.30 -1.04 8.03
CA GLN A 108 -9.10 -1.20 7.19
C GLN A 108 -9.44 -1.17 5.69
N LYS A 109 -10.48 -1.92 5.29
CA LYS A 109 -10.89 -1.99 3.88
C LYS A 109 -11.38 -0.63 3.34
N LYS A 110 -12.05 0.16 4.18
CA LYS A 110 -12.49 1.51 3.79
C LYS A 110 -11.30 2.46 3.61
N VAL A 111 -10.25 2.32 4.43
CA VAL A 111 -9.01 3.11 4.27
C VAL A 111 -8.32 2.73 2.96
N GLU A 112 -8.21 1.43 2.67
CA GLU A 112 -7.65 0.92 1.41
C GLU A 112 -8.41 1.47 0.19
N ASP A 113 -9.74 1.41 0.21
CA ASP A 113 -10.58 1.91 -0.88
C ASP A 113 -10.49 3.44 -1.04
N ALA A 114 -10.38 4.18 0.08
CA ALA A 114 -10.17 5.63 0.06
C ALA A 114 -8.81 6.01 -0.55
N LEU A 115 -7.74 5.31 -0.18
CA LEU A 115 -6.41 5.49 -0.76
C LEU A 115 -6.41 5.15 -2.25
N TYR A 116 -7.05 4.04 -2.64
CA TYR A 116 -7.19 3.67 -4.06
C TYR A 116 -7.87 4.76 -4.87
N ALA A 117 -8.97 5.34 -4.37
CA ALA A 117 -9.67 6.43 -5.03
C ALA A 117 -8.80 7.68 -5.18
N CYS A 118 -7.98 8.01 -4.16
CA CYS A 118 -7.03 9.12 -4.23
C CYS A 118 -6.00 8.91 -5.34
N ILE A 119 -5.40 7.72 -5.39
CA ILE A 119 -4.38 7.35 -6.39
C ILE A 119 -4.96 7.38 -7.80
N TYR A 120 -6.13 6.76 -7.99
CA TYR A 120 -6.83 6.74 -9.26
C TYR A 120 -7.10 8.18 -9.76
N THR A 121 -7.62 9.04 -8.88
CA THR A 121 -7.93 10.43 -9.21
C THR A 121 -6.67 11.24 -9.52
N ALA A 122 -5.58 11.04 -8.78
CA ALA A 122 -4.32 11.73 -9.03
C ALA A 122 -3.75 11.40 -10.41
N ILE A 123 -3.71 10.11 -10.76
CA ILE A 123 -3.14 9.64 -12.02
C ILE A 123 -4.01 10.07 -13.23
N GLN A 124 -5.35 9.98 -13.13
CA GLN A 124 -6.24 10.41 -14.22
C GLN A 124 -6.18 11.91 -14.52
N ASN A 125 -5.74 12.72 -13.56
CA ASN A 125 -5.67 14.17 -13.71
C ASN A 125 -4.33 14.66 -14.29
N VAL A 126 -3.34 13.80 -14.56
CA VAL A 126 -2.07 14.20 -15.18
C VAL A 126 -2.05 13.79 -16.64
N GLU A 127 -1.97 14.78 -17.54
CA GLU A 127 -1.83 14.53 -18.98
C GLU A 127 -0.52 13.79 -19.27
N GLY A 128 -0.54 12.88 -20.25
CA GLY A 128 0.64 12.07 -20.59
C GLY A 128 0.91 10.91 -19.65
N VAL A 129 -0.03 10.60 -18.74
CA VAL A 129 0.08 9.49 -17.78
C VAL A 129 -1.15 8.58 -17.84
N ARG A 130 -0.98 7.28 -17.61
CA ARG A 130 -2.09 6.33 -17.50
C ARG A 130 -1.90 5.31 -16.38
N LEU A 131 -3.01 4.98 -15.70
CA LEU A 131 -3.10 3.82 -14.83
C LEU A 131 -3.50 2.59 -15.66
N ILE A 132 -2.64 1.58 -15.70
CA ILE A 132 -2.82 0.40 -16.57
C ILE A 132 -3.50 -0.75 -15.83
N GLY A 133 -3.44 -0.74 -14.49
CA GLY A 133 -4.04 -1.78 -13.69
C GLY A 133 -3.51 -1.84 -12.27
N ARG A 134 -3.93 -2.90 -11.58
CA ARG A 134 -3.45 -3.24 -10.25
C ARG A 134 -2.41 -4.34 -10.38
N SER A 135 -1.21 -4.10 -9.89
CA SER A 135 -0.15 -5.11 -9.84
C SER A 135 -0.22 -5.84 -8.50
N VAL A 136 -0.24 -7.17 -8.56
CA VAL A 136 -0.15 -8.05 -7.37
C VAL A 136 1.30 -8.48 -7.15
N TYR A 137 2.25 -7.99 -7.95
CA TYR A 137 3.53 -8.64 -8.10
C TYR A 137 4.70 -7.87 -7.50
N THR A 138 5.38 -8.55 -6.60
CA THR A 138 6.62 -9.15 -7.08
C THR A 138 6.39 -10.66 -7.28
N TYR A 139 6.44 -11.15 -8.53
CA TYR A 139 6.55 -12.60 -8.81
C TYR A 139 7.72 -13.20 -8.02
N MET A 140 8.74 -12.39 -7.75
CA MET A 140 9.85 -12.68 -6.83
C MET A 140 9.42 -12.94 -5.38
N GLY A 141 8.43 -12.22 -4.84
CA GLY A 141 7.90 -12.43 -3.50
C GLY A 141 7.12 -13.75 -3.38
N MET A 142 6.27 -14.04 -4.38
CA MET A 142 5.59 -15.34 -4.49
C MET A 142 6.58 -16.49 -4.67
N LEU A 143 7.60 -16.32 -5.52
CA LEU A 143 8.68 -17.29 -5.69
C LEU A 143 9.43 -17.52 -4.37
N ARG A 144 9.75 -16.44 -3.64
CA ARG A 144 10.44 -16.51 -2.34
C ARG A 144 9.61 -17.30 -1.31
N TRP A 145 8.32 -17.00 -1.18
CA TRP A 145 7.43 -17.77 -0.30
C TRP A 145 7.26 -19.22 -0.75
N ALA A 146 7.16 -19.49 -2.05
CA ALA A 146 7.12 -20.85 -2.59
C ALA A 146 8.41 -21.62 -2.26
N THR A 147 9.59 -21.01 -2.36
CA THR A 147 10.86 -21.63 -1.93
C THR A 147 10.90 -21.88 -0.42
N VAL A 148 10.41 -20.97 0.42
CA VAL A 148 10.35 -21.18 1.88
C VAL A 148 9.43 -22.36 2.21
N ILE A 149 8.24 -22.41 1.59
CA ILE A 149 7.30 -23.52 1.77
C ILE A 149 7.96 -24.85 1.35
N LEU A 150 8.64 -24.88 0.20
CA LEU A 150 9.36 -26.07 -0.27
C LEU A 150 10.48 -26.52 0.69
N MET A 151 11.26 -25.59 1.25
CA MET A 151 12.30 -25.91 2.24
C MET A 151 11.70 -26.52 3.51
N VAL A 152 10.60 -25.96 4.01
CA VAL A 152 9.88 -26.49 5.18
C VAL A 152 9.38 -27.91 4.90
N CYS A 153 8.77 -28.14 3.72
CA CYS A 153 8.34 -29.49 3.32
C CYS A 153 9.51 -30.48 3.30
N MET A 154 10.65 -30.13 2.70
CA MET A 154 11.84 -31.00 2.66
C MET A 154 12.39 -31.31 4.05
N LEU A 155 12.42 -30.33 4.95
CA LEU A 155 12.85 -30.53 6.34
C LEU A 155 11.93 -31.51 7.08
N VAL A 156 10.61 -31.33 6.96
CA VAL A 156 9.62 -32.23 7.56
C VAL A 156 9.77 -33.66 7.00
N THR A 157 9.92 -33.81 5.68
CA THR A 157 10.11 -35.14 5.07
C THR A 157 11.38 -35.82 5.58
N LYS A 158 12.50 -35.09 5.70
CA LYS A 158 13.74 -35.64 6.26
C LYS A 158 13.59 -36.06 7.72
N VAL A 159 12.92 -35.25 8.54
CA VAL A 159 12.66 -35.58 9.95
C VAL A 159 11.80 -36.83 10.08
N VAL A 160 10.76 -36.96 9.25
CA VAL A 160 9.91 -38.16 9.19
C VAL A 160 10.70 -39.39 8.75
N GLN A 161 11.54 -39.26 7.72
CA GLN A 161 12.41 -40.35 7.26
C GLN A 161 13.36 -40.83 8.36
N ILE A 162 14.07 -39.91 9.02
CA ILE A 162 14.99 -40.23 10.11
C ILE A 162 14.26 -40.95 11.26
N ARG A 163 13.08 -40.45 11.65
CA ARG A 163 12.27 -41.09 12.69
C ARG A 163 11.85 -42.51 12.29
N SER A 164 11.38 -42.70 11.07
CA SER A 164 10.99 -44.03 10.57
C SER A 164 12.17 -45.00 10.49
N SER A 165 13.38 -44.52 10.14
CA SER A 165 14.59 -45.33 10.13
C SER A 165 15.07 -45.69 11.53
N LEU A 166 14.91 -44.79 12.51
CA LEU A 166 15.23 -45.07 13.93
C LEU A 166 14.23 -46.05 14.56
N GLU A 167 12.96 -45.99 14.17
CA GLU A 167 11.93 -46.95 14.61
C GLU A 167 12.14 -48.34 13.98
N TYR A 168 12.75 -48.43 12.78
CA TYR A 168 13.06 -49.71 12.12
C TYR A 168 14.29 -50.43 12.70
N ILE A 169 15.21 -49.70 13.36
CA ILE A 169 16.44 -50.26 13.97
C ILE A 169 16.17 -50.78 15.39
N ARG A 170 14.99 -50.54 15.96
CA ARG A 170 14.60 -50.92 17.32
C ARG A 170 13.71 -52.16 17.31
#